data_AF-A0A6V7L5A4-F1
#
_entry.id   AF-A0A6V7L5A4-F1
#
_cell.length_a   1.000
_cell.length_b   1.000
_cell.length_c   1.000
_cell.angle_alpha   90.00
_cell.angle_beta   90.00
_cell.angle_gamma   90.00
#
_symmetry.space_group_name_H-M   'P 1'
#
loop_
_entity.id
_entity.type
_entity.pdbx_description
1 polymer ?
#
loop_
_entity_poly.entity_id
_entity_poly.type
_entity_poly.pdbx_seq_one_letter_code
_entity_poly.pdbx_strand_id
1 'polypeptide(L)'
;KQNYVGRIKFASFDTVSAAKKIIVATEENVLAALNLKSGQILWRRVLEKGYAGKIRSLSGVADGDLITVSGGVPAIVRVWDLAAGHILNEWPIAEQNPE
;
A
#
# COMPACT_ATOMS: atom_id res chain seq x y z
N LYS A 1 19.93 14.22 -2.99
CA LYS A 1 18.85 14.04 -1.99
C LYS A 1 18.50 12.56 -1.94
N GLN A 2 18.79 11.87 -0.85
CA GLN A 2 18.32 10.50 -0.64
C GLN A 2 16.85 10.58 -0.22
N ASN A 3 15.97 10.02 -1.04
CA ASN A 3 14.53 9.97 -0.75
C ASN A 3 14.27 8.70 0.06
N TYR A 4 14.28 8.83 1.39
CA TYR A 4 13.97 7.74 2.30
C TYR A 4 12.46 7.52 2.41
N VAL A 5 12.03 6.25 2.34
CA VAL A 5 10.61 5.86 2.48
C VAL A 5 10.24 5.40 3.90
N GLY A 6 11.24 5.18 4.77
CA GLY A 6 11.06 4.60 6.10
C GLY A 6 11.64 3.19 6.21
N ARG A 7 11.45 2.53 7.36
CA ARG A 7 11.88 1.13 7.54
C ARG A 7 10.91 0.21 6.81
N ILE A 8 11.40 -0.47 5.78
CA ILE A 8 10.59 -1.35 4.95
C ILE A 8 10.15 -2.57 5.77
N LYS A 9 8.84 -2.84 5.74
CA LYS A 9 8.20 -4.00 6.36
C LYS A 9 7.74 -5.02 5.32
N PHE A 10 7.18 -4.55 4.21
CA PHE A 10 6.80 -5.39 3.08
C PHE A 10 7.34 -4.79 1.79
N ALA A 11 7.70 -5.67 0.85
CA ALA A 11 8.06 -5.30 -0.51
C ALA A 11 7.37 -6.25 -1.50
N SER A 12 6.90 -5.72 -2.61
CA SER A 12 6.33 -6.48 -3.72
C SER A 12 6.86 -5.92 -5.04
N PHE A 13 6.99 -6.80 -6.04
CA PHE A 13 7.48 -6.43 -7.36
C PHE A 13 6.34 -6.52 -8.36
N ASP A 14 6.04 -5.39 -8.99
CA ASP A 14 5.18 -5.36 -10.16
C ASP A 14 6.06 -5.45 -11.41
N THR A 15 6.19 -6.68 -11.91
CA THR A 15 6.91 -7.00 -13.15
C THR A 15 5.97 -7.14 -14.35
N VAL A 16 4.65 -7.13 -14.10
CA VAL A 16 3.61 -7.38 -15.09
C VAL A 16 3.22 -6.09 -15.79
N SER A 17 3.15 -4.96 -15.08
CA SER A 17 2.84 -3.68 -15.72
C SER A 17 4.00 -3.16 -16.58
N ALA A 18 3.66 -2.39 -17.62
CA ALA A 18 4.64 -1.80 -18.52
C ALA A 18 5.64 -0.89 -17.77
N ALA A 19 5.13 -0.10 -16.82
CA ALA A 19 5.94 0.68 -15.91
C ALA A 19 6.28 -0.17 -14.69
N LYS A 20 7.27 -1.06 -14.82
CA LYS A 20 7.73 -1.96 -13.74
C LYS A 20 8.04 -1.20 -12.45
N LYS A 21 7.48 -1.64 -11.32
CA LYS A 21 7.59 -0.96 -10.02
C LYS A 21 8.04 -1.89 -8.90
N ILE A 22 8.62 -1.29 -7.86
CA ILE A 22 8.76 -1.89 -6.54
C ILE A 22 7.76 -1.20 -5.64
N ILE A 23 6.88 -1.95 -5.00
CA ILE A 23 5.94 -1.45 -4.00
C ILE A 23 6.50 -1.75 -2.63
N VAL A 24 6.57 -0.74 -1.78
CA VAL A 24 7.08 -0.87 -0.41
C VAL A 24 6.04 -0.34 0.58
N ALA A 25 5.87 -1.08 1.66
CA ALA A 25 5.13 -0.67 2.83
C ALA A 25 6.07 -0.64 4.04
N THR A 26 5.95 0.39 4.87
CA THR A 26 6.90 0.66 5.96
C THR A 26 6.28 0.56 7.35
N GLU A 27 7.11 0.55 8.39
CA GLU A 27 6.65 0.64 9.78
C GLU A 27 6.05 2.00 10.12
N GLU A 28 6.38 3.05 9.37
CA GLU A 28 5.88 4.42 9.53
C GLU A 28 4.58 4.68 8.77
N ASN A 29 3.80 3.62 8.48
CA ASN A 29 2.52 3.67 7.79
C ASN A 29 2.61 4.32 6.39
N VAL A 30 3.77 4.24 5.74
CA VAL A 30 3.97 4.72 4.37
C VAL A 30 3.83 3.56 3.39
N LEU A 31 3.05 3.79 2.33
CA LEU A 31 3.01 2.99 1.12
C LEU A 31 3.62 3.79 -0.02
N ALA A 32 4.51 3.20 -0.80
CA ALA A 32 5.14 3.89 -1.93
C ALA A 32 5.41 2.94 -3.10
N ALA A 33 5.38 3.50 -4.31
CA ALA A 33 5.90 2.85 -5.50
C ALA A 33 7.17 3.54 -5.97
N LEU A 34 8.16 2.71 -6.31
CA LEU A 34 9.41 3.15 -6.89
C LEU A 34 9.53 2.57 -8.30
N ASN A 35 10.10 3.34 -9.22
CA ASN A 35 10.46 2.84 -10.53
C ASN A 35 11.52 1.75 -10.38
N LEU A 36 11.29 0.56 -10.94
CA LEU A 36 12.19 -0.58 -10.79
C LEU A 36 13.60 -0.30 -11.35
N LYS A 37 13.72 0.52 -12.40
CA LYS A 37 14.99 0.80 -13.08
C LYS A 37 15.76 1.95 -12.42
N SER A 38 15.08 3.05 -12.12
CA SER A 38 15.73 4.28 -11.64
C SER A 38 15.72 4.44 -10.12
N GLY A 39 14.92 3.66 -9.40
CA GLY A 39 14.72 3.80 -7.96
C GLY A 39 13.97 5.08 -7.55
N GLN A 40 13.48 5.87 -8.51
CA GLN A 40 12.73 7.09 -8.21
C GLN A 40 11.38 6.75 -7.60
N ILE A 41 10.97 7.49 -6.57
CA ILE A 41 9.62 7.39 -6.00
C ILE A 41 8.65 7.95 -7.04
N LEU A 42 7.76 7.08 -7.54
CA LEU A 42 6.69 7.44 -8.46
C LEU A 42 5.51 8.04 -7.69
N TRP A 43 5.14 7.42 -6.58
CA TRP A 43 4.14 7.96 -5.66
C TRP A 43 4.39 7.49 -4.23
N ARG A 44 3.84 8.26 -3.28
CA ARG A 44 3.93 8.02 -1.83
C ARG A 44 2.61 8.37 -1.16
N ARG A 45 2.15 7.50 -0.26
CA ARG A 45 0.95 7.67 0.57
C ARG A 45 1.31 7.42 2.03
N VAL A 46 0.85 8.30 2.90
CA VAL A 46 0.98 8.16 4.36
C VAL A 46 -0.41 7.83 4.87
N LEU A 47 -0.55 6.67 5.49
CA LEU A 47 -1.81 6.21 6.08
C LEU A 47 -2.01 6.85 7.47
N GLU A 48 -3.13 6.52 8.10
CA GLU A 48 -3.50 7.04 9.42
C GLU A 48 -2.39 6.84 10.44
N LYS A 49 -2.27 7.77 11.39
CA LYS A 49 -1.33 7.62 12.50
C LYS A 49 -1.76 6.47 13.41
N GLY A 50 -0.78 5.85 14.07
CA GLY A 50 -1.03 4.80 15.05
C GLY A 50 -1.43 3.47 14.40
N TYR A 51 -2.21 2.65 15.13
CA TYR A 51 -2.53 1.28 14.74
C TYR A 51 -3.41 1.20 13.49
N ALA A 52 -4.29 2.19 13.24
CA ALA A 52 -5.22 2.18 12.11
C ALA A 52 -4.52 2.13 10.74
N GLY A 53 -3.43 2.90 10.56
CA GLY A 53 -2.66 2.89 9.32
C GLY A 53 -1.59 1.80 9.24
N LYS A 54 -1.46 0.96 10.28
CA LYS A 54 -0.43 -0.08 10.31
C LYS A 54 -0.75 -1.15 9.29
N ILE A 55 0.04 -1.20 8.21
CA ILE A 55 -0.13 -2.21 7.17
C ILE A 55 0.21 -3.59 7.76
N ARG A 56 -0.71 -4.53 7.59
CA ARG A 56 -0.62 -5.93 8.04
C ARG A 56 -0.44 -6.88 6.86
N SER A 57 -0.95 -6.52 5.68
CA SER A 57 -0.80 -7.28 4.44
C SER A 57 -0.74 -6.34 3.23
N LEU A 58 -0.02 -6.76 2.20
CA LEU A 58 0.19 -6.07 0.93
C LEU A 58 0.22 -7.12 -0.18
N SER A 59 -0.63 -7.00 -1.19
CA SER A 59 -0.59 -7.87 -2.38
C SER A 59 -0.91 -7.07 -3.63
N GLY A 60 -0.11 -7.25 -4.67
CA GLY A 60 -0.53 -6.86 -6.02
C GLY A 60 -1.60 -7.83 -6.52
N VAL A 61 -2.52 -7.33 -7.33
CA VAL A 61 -3.54 -8.12 -8.03
C VAL A 61 -3.26 -8.01 -9.53
N ALA A 62 -3.75 -8.98 -10.30
CA ALA A 62 -3.83 -8.82 -11.75
C ALA A 62 -4.61 -7.51 -12.08
N ASP A 63 -4.34 -6.93 -13.25
CA ASP A 63 -4.98 -5.72 -13.77
C ASP A 63 -4.53 -4.36 -13.20
N GLY A 64 -3.45 -4.33 -12.41
CA GLY A 64 -2.86 -3.06 -11.96
C GLY A 64 -3.48 -2.49 -10.69
N ASP A 65 -4.14 -3.35 -9.92
CA ASP A 65 -4.61 -3.02 -8.59
C ASP A 65 -3.62 -3.52 -7.51
N LEU A 66 -3.59 -2.79 -6.41
CA LEU A 66 -2.87 -3.17 -5.20
C LEU A 66 -3.87 -3.26 -4.06
N ILE A 67 -3.79 -4.32 -3.26
CA ILE A 67 -4.62 -4.47 -2.07
C ILE A 67 -3.73 -4.34 -0.83
N THR A 68 -4.18 -3.55 0.12
CA THR A 68 -3.60 -3.50 1.48
C THR A 68 -4.65 -3.81 2.52
N VAL A 69 -4.23 -4.52 3.56
CA VAL A 69 -4.97 -4.62 4.81
C VAL A 69 -4.20 -3.86 5.87
N SER A 70 -4.85 -2.90 6.51
CA SER A 70 -4.30 -2.06 7.58
C SER A 70 -5.19 -2.12 8.83
N GLY A 71 -4.68 -1.68 9.98
CA GLY A 71 -5.48 -1.66 11.20
C GLY A 71 -5.46 -2.97 12.00
N GLY A 72 -6.41 -3.08 12.93
CA GLY A 72 -6.56 -4.23 13.82
C GLY A 72 -8.02 -4.62 13.94
N VAL A 73 -8.78 -3.87 14.75
CA VAL A 73 -10.24 -4.01 14.88
C VAL A 73 -10.86 -2.59 14.92
N PRO A 74 -11.63 -2.16 13.89
CA PRO A 74 -11.76 -2.82 12.60
C PRO A 74 -10.42 -2.86 11.84
N ALA A 75 -10.22 -3.88 11.03
CA ALA A 75 -9.22 -3.81 9.96
C ALA A 75 -9.80 -2.97 8.81
N ILE A 76 -8.98 -2.31 8.02
CA ILE A 76 -9.40 -1.53 6.85
C ILE A 76 -8.75 -2.16 5.63
N VAL A 77 -9.57 -2.54 4.65
CA VAL A 77 -9.11 -3.00 3.33
C VAL A 77 -9.17 -1.81 2.38
N ARG A 78 -8.09 -1.64 1.63
CA ARG A 78 -7.99 -0.64 0.56
C ARG A 78 -7.54 -1.30 -0.72
N VAL A 79 -8.24 -0.96 -1.79
CA VAL A 79 -7.82 -1.22 -3.16
C VAL A 79 -7.24 0.07 -3.71
N TRP A 80 -6.06 -0.01 -4.29
CA TRP A 80 -5.33 1.13 -4.83
C TRP A 80 -5.07 0.93 -6.32
N ASP A 81 -5.16 2.02 -7.06
CA ASP A 81 -4.59 2.13 -8.40
C ASP A 81 -3.06 2.06 -8.26
N LEU A 82 -2.43 1.03 -8.82
CA LEU A 82 -0.98 0.82 -8.72
C LEU A 82 -0.17 1.85 -9.52
N ALA A 83 -0.75 2.43 -10.57
CA ALA A 83 -0.08 3.41 -11.42
C ALA A 83 0.03 4.76 -10.71
N ALA A 84 -1.05 5.23 -10.08
CA ALA A 84 -1.16 6.56 -9.51
C ALA A 84 -1.16 6.60 -7.97
N GLY A 85 -1.38 5.45 -7.32
CA GLY A 85 -1.44 5.31 -5.87
C GLY A 85 -2.69 5.94 -5.25
N HIS A 86 -3.78 6.09 -6.00
CA HIS A 86 -5.06 6.56 -5.46
C HIS A 86 -5.85 5.39 -4.89
N ILE A 87 -6.66 5.65 -3.86
CA ILE A 87 -7.60 4.67 -3.34
C ILE A 87 -8.76 4.57 -4.34
N LEU A 88 -9.00 3.36 -4.84
CA LEU A 88 -10.16 3.03 -5.66
C LEU A 88 -11.35 2.66 -4.80
N ASN A 89 -11.11 1.83 -3.78
CA ASN A 89 -12.13 1.39 -2.83
C ASN A 89 -11.56 1.24 -1.42
N GLU A 90 -12.40 1.47 -0.42
CA GLU A 90 -12.07 1.31 1.00
C GLU A 90 -13.27 0.77 1.76
N TRP A 91 -13.04 -0.22 2.63
CA TRP A 91 -14.06 -0.69 3.56
C TRP A 91 -13.44 -1.25 4.85
N PRO A 92 -14.11 -1.06 6.01
CA PRO A 92 -13.72 -1.72 7.25
C PRO A 92 -14.16 -3.19 7.25
N ILE A 93 -13.30 -4.06 7.75
CA ILE A 93 -13.63 -5.41 8.21
C ILE A 93 -13.74 -5.36 9.73
N ALA A 94 -14.97 -5.26 10.19
CA ALA A 94 -15.44 -5.71 11.49
C ALA A 94 -16.85 -6.29 11.27
N GLU A 95 -17.34 -7.12 12.19
CA GLU A 95 -18.77 -7.40 12.25
C GLU A 95 -19.49 -6.04 12.33
N GLN A 96 -20.28 -5.71 11.30
CA GLN A 96 -21.48 -4.92 11.57
C GLN A 96 -22.27 -5.81 12.52
N ASN A 97 -22.37 -5.40 13.79
CA ASN A 97 -23.14 -6.09 14.79
C ASN A 97 -24.47 -6.54 14.14
N PRO A 98 -24.77 -7.85 14.06
CA PRO A 98 -26.08 -8.29 13.64
C PRO A 98 -26.99 -8.02 14.83
N GLU A 99 -27.61 -6.84 14.87
CA GLU A 99 -28.87 -6.73 15.63
C GLU A 99 -29.91 -7.68 15.03
#